data_AF-A0A7W1HLN6-F1
#
_entry.id   AF-A0A7W1HLN6-F1
#
_cell.length_a   1.000
_cell.length_b   1.000
_cell.length_c   1.000
_cell.angle_alpha   90.00
_cell.angle_beta   90.00
_cell.angle_gamma   90.00
#
_symmetry.space_group_name_H-M   'P 1'
#
loop_
_entity.id
_entity.type
_entity.pdbx_description
1 polymer ?
#
loop_
_entity_poly.entity_id
_entity_poly.type
_entity_poly.pdbx_seq_one_letter_code
_entity_poly.pdbx_strand_id
1 'polypeptide(L)'
;QLFPAPKPARLSPPALETLAIIAYRQPITRADVEAVRGVAVDSVLQTIMERGLVKIAGRAEIPGRPLLYETTQFFLEHFGLRNLDELPNSEELKRRELPKAPVPEAPAATPDLAPEEQKKAAEEAESSAT
;
A
#
# COMPACT_ATOMS: atom_id res chain seq x y z
N GLN A 1 23.63 -13.05 27.16
CA GLN A 1 22.17 -12.96 27.37
C GLN A 1 21.53 -12.71 26.02
N LEU A 2 20.77 -13.67 25.48
CA LEU A 2 19.98 -13.45 24.27
C LEU A 2 18.65 -12.85 24.73
N PHE A 3 18.50 -11.53 24.59
CA PHE A 3 17.18 -10.91 24.71
C PHE A 3 16.39 -11.32 23.46
N PRO A 4 15.26 -12.03 23.58
CA PRO A 4 14.42 -12.29 22.42
C PRO A 4 13.96 -10.93 21.89
N ALA A 5 14.23 -10.66 20.61
CA ALA A 5 13.71 -9.47 19.96
C ALA A 5 12.19 -9.41 20.19
N PRO A 6 11.63 -8.25 20.55
CA PRO A 6 10.21 -8.13 20.81
C PRO A 6 9.44 -8.62 19.59
N LYS A 7 8.52 -9.58 19.80
CA LYS A 7 7.62 -10.03 18.72
C LYS A 7 6.90 -8.80 18.16
N PRO A 8 6.81 -8.65 16.82
CA PRO A 8 6.11 -7.52 16.24
C PRO A 8 4.70 -7.45 16.79
N ALA A 9 4.29 -6.27 17.25
CA ALA A 9 2.99 -6.06 17.86
C ALA A 9 1.88 -6.53 16.92
N ARG A 10 0.85 -7.20 17.46
CA ARG A 10 -0.26 -7.72 16.66
C ARG A 10 -0.97 -6.58 15.92
N LEU A 11 -1.46 -6.86 14.71
CA LEU A 11 -2.33 -5.91 14.02
C LEU A 11 -3.60 -5.68 14.85
N SER A 12 -4.05 -4.43 14.89
CA SER A 12 -5.35 -4.10 15.48
C SER A 12 -6.49 -4.66 14.62
N PRO A 13 -7.71 -4.82 15.17
CA PRO A 13 -8.85 -5.26 14.38
C PRO A 13 -9.11 -4.39 13.13
N PRO A 14 -9.08 -3.03 13.21
CA PRO A 14 -9.22 -2.20 12.01
C PRO A 14 -8.13 -2.43 10.97
N ALA A 15 -6.89 -2.72 11.39
CA ALA A 15 -5.80 -3.02 10.48
C ALA A 15 -6.00 -4.36 9.76
N LEU A 16 -6.47 -5.37 10.48
CA LEU A 16 -6.76 -6.68 9.91
C LEU A 16 -7.92 -6.62 8.91
N GLU A 17 -8.97 -5.86 9.23
CA GLU A 17 -10.10 -5.63 8.32
C GLU A 17 -9.68 -4.94 7.01
N THR A 18 -8.88 -3.87 7.10
CA THR A 18 -8.35 -3.19 5.90
C THR A 18 -7.44 -4.12 5.09
N LEU A 19 -6.55 -4.84 5.76
CA LEU A 19 -5.66 -5.80 5.10
C LEU A 19 -6.44 -6.89 4.38
N ALA A 20 -7.51 -7.40 4.99
CA ALA A 20 -8.36 -8.41 4.37
C ALA A 20 -9.00 -7.87 3.09
N ILE A 21 -9.59 -6.66 3.11
CA ILE A 21 -10.18 -6.05 1.91
C ILE A 21 -9.15 -6.00 0.78
N ILE A 22 -7.92 -5.55 1.05
CA ILE A 22 -6.86 -5.46 0.05
C ILE A 22 -6.48 -6.86 -0.47
N ALA A 23 -6.23 -7.82 0.42
CA ALA A 23 -5.84 -9.18 0.02
C ALA A 23 -6.86 -9.84 -0.93
N TYR A 24 -8.13 -9.60 -0.66
CA TYR A 24 -9.25 -10.17 -1.38
C TYR A 24 -9.61 -9.41 -2.67
N ARG A 25 -9.30 -8.12 -2.78
CA ARG A 25 -9.75 -7.21 -3.87
C ARG A 25 -8.64 -6.55 -4.67
N GLN A 26 -7.38 -6.81 -4.37
CA GLN A 26 -6.25 -6.23 -5.11
C GLN A 26 -6.35 -6.53 -6.62
N PRO A 27 -5.88 -5.60 -7.48
CA PRO A 27 -5.39 -4.27 -7.13
C PRO A 27 -6.54 -3.29 -6.79
N ILE A 28 -6.44 -2.54 -5.68
CA ILE A 28 -7.53 -1.67 -5.19
C ILE A 28 -7.03 -0.27 -4.82
N THR A 29 -7.87 0.76 -4.96
CA THR A 29 -7.52 2.14 -4.54
C THR A 29 -7.84 2.39 -3.07
N ARG A 30 -7.19 3.40 -2.45
CA ARG A 30 -7.53 3.83 -1.08
C ARG A 30 -9.01 4.18 -0.95
N ALA A 31 -9.55 4.93 -1.92
CA ALA A 31 -10.94 5.38 -1.88
C ALA A 31 -11.93 4.21 -1.92
N ASP A 32 -11.65 3.17 -2.72
CA ASP A 32 -12.49 1.97 -2.75
C ASP A 32 -12.46 1.22 -1.41
N VAL A 33 -11.29 1.15 -0.76
CA VAL A 33 -11.20 0.58 0.59
C VAL A 33 -12.03 1.38 1.58
N GLU A 34 -11.96 2.72 1.54
CA GLU A 34 -12.77 3.60 2.40
C GLU A 34 -14.27 3.44 2.14
N ALA A 35 -14.68 3.31 0.88
CA ALA A 35 -16.07 3.08 0.51
C ALA A 35 -16.63 1.78 1.10
N VAL A 36 -15.81 0.73 1.16
CA VAL A 36 -16.18 -0.56 1.78
C VAL A 36 -16.17 -0.46 3.32
N ARG A 37 -15.20 0.26 3.89
CA ARG A 37 -15.03 0.42 5.34
C ARG A 37 -16.00 1.41 5.97
N GLY A 38 -16.50 2.38 5.20
CA GLY A 38 -17.29 3.50 5.68
C GLY A 38 -16.52 4.53 6.51
N VAL A 39 -15.19 4.42 6.60
CA VAL A 39 -14.31 5.31 7.40
C VAL A 39 -12.97 5.52 6.70
N ALA A 40 -12.27 6.60 7.04
CA ALA A 40 -10.93 6.90 6.55
C ALA A 40 -9.92 5.82 6.99
N VAL A 41 -8.97 5.48 6.12
CA VAL A 41 -8.02 4.37 6.36
C VAL A 41 -6.55 4.78 6.28
N ASP A 42 -6.22 6.07 6.21
CA ASP A 42 -4.86 6.57 5.96
C ASP A 42 -3.80 6.01 6.93
N SER A 43 -4.03 6.15 8.24
CA SER A 43 -3.09 5.68 9.27
C SER A 43 -2.96 4.15 9.29
N VAL A 44 -4.07 3.45 9.02
CA VAL A 44 -4.10 1.99 8.95
C VAL A 44 -3.32 1.50 7.73
N LEU A 45 -3.54 2.13 6.58
CA LEU A 45 -2.86 1.81 5.33
C LEU A 45 -1.36 2.06 5.46
N GLN A 46 -0.96 3.19 6.05
CA GLN A 46 0.43 3.47 6.39
C GLN A 46 1.03 2.38 7.28
N THR A 47 0.33 2.01 8.37
CA THR A 47 0.81 0.98 9.31
C THR A 47 1.05 -0.37 8.63
N ILE A 48 0.14 -0.83 7.77
CA ILE A 48 0.29 -2.14 7.10
C ILE A 48 1.31 -2.10 5.96
N MET A 49 1.55 -0.94 5.34
CA MET A 49 2.64 -0.73 4.39
C MET A 49 4.02 -0.69 5.07
N GLU A 50 4.16 0.03 6.19
CA GLU A 50 5.41 0.07 6.98
C GLU A 50 5.80 -1.31 7.50
N ARG A 51 4.81 -2.16 7.78
CA ARG A 51 5.01 -3.57 8.15
C ARG A 51 5.30 -4.49 6.95
N GLY A 52 5.32 -3.94 5.74
CA GLY A 52 5.62 -4.68 4.51
C GLY A 52 4.54 -5.67 4.08
N LEU A 53 3.30 -5.58 4.60
CA LEU A 53 2.21 -6.49 4.24
C LEU A 53 1.49 -6.06 2.95
N VAL A 54 1.54 -4.75 2.65
CA VAL A 54 0.93 -4.12 1.47
C VAL A 54 1.97 -3.23 0.78
N LYS A 55 1.88 -3.10 -0.54
CA LYS A 55 2.70 -2.21 -1.36
C LYS A 55 1.84 -1.50 -2.41
N ILE A 56 2.45 -0.49 -3.06
CA ILE A 56 1.87 0.15 -4.24
C ILE A 56 2.11 -0.76 -5.46
N ALA A 57 1.04 -1.14 -6.14
CA ALA A 57 1.05 -1.92 -7.37
C ALA A 57 1.26 -1.05 -8.62
N GLY A 58 0.81 0.21 -8.55
CA GLY A 58 0.83 1.14 -9.68
C GLY A 58 -0.17 2.27 -9.50
N ARG A 59 -0.64 2.81 -10.63
CA ARG A 59 -1.69 3.85 -10.67
C ARG A 59 -2.83 3.39 -11.58
N ALA A 60 -4.07 3.65 -11.16
CA ALA A 60 -5.24 3.34 -11.98
C ALA A 60 -5.34 4.26 -13.21
N GLU A 61 -5.88 3.74 -14.31
CA GLU A 61 -6.13 4.49 -15.56
C GLU A 61 -7.50 5.17 -15.54
N ILE A 62 -7.76 5.92 -14.48
CA ILE A 62 -8.97 6.72 -14.29
C ILE A 62 -8.60 8.17 -13.93
N PRO A 63 -9.52 9.14 -14.03
CA PRO A 63 -9.28 10.51 -13.59
C PRO A 63 -8.69 10.58 -12.17
N GLY A 64 -7.70 11.46 -11.98
CA GLY A 64 -6.93 11.57 -10.74
C GLY A 64 -5.82 10.53 -10.56
N ARG A 65 -5.75 9.50 -11.42
CA ARG A 65 -4.72 8.44 -11.43
C ARG A 65 -4.32 7.95 -10.02
N PRO A 66 -5.30 7.53 -9.19
CA PRO A 66 -5.02 7.15 -7.81
C PRO A 66 -4.09 5.94 -7.72
N LEU A 67 -3.37 5.85 -6.61
CA LEU A 67 -2.51 4.70 -6.31
C LEU A 67 -3.34 3.42 -6.14
N LEU A 68 -2.81 2.33 -6.68
CA LEU A 68 -3.32 0.97 -6.48
C LEU A 68 -2.47 0.26 -5.44
N TYR A 69 -3.13 -0.48 -4.56
CA TYR A 69 -2.52 -1.23 -3.47
C TYR A 69 -2.74 -2.73 -3.65
N GLU A 70 -1.72 -3.50 -3.28
CA GLU A 70 -1.72 -4.95 -3.33
C GLU A 70 -0.91 -5.55 -2.17
N THR A 71 -1.15 -6.82 -1.85
CA THR A 71 -0.36 -7.57 -0.86
C THR A 71 1.03 -7.89 -1.38
N THR A 72 1.97 -8.13 -0.46
CA THR A 72 3.36 -8.47 -0.79
C THR A 72 3.62 -9.98 -0.72
N GLN A 73 4.81 -10.40 -1.11
CA GLN A 73 5.29 -11.76 -0.82
C GLN A 73 5.39 -12.01 0.69
N PHE A 74 5.82 -11.01 1.46
CA PHE A 74 5.89 -11.10 2.91
C PHE A 74 4.52 -11.35 3.55
N PHE A 75 3.43 -10.83 2.98
CA PHE A 75 2.07 -11.19 3.42
C PHE A 75 1.84 -12.70 3.28
N LEU A 76 2.14 -13.30 2.12
CA LEU A 76 1.95 -14.73 1.90
C LEU A 76 2.75 -15.56 2.91
N GLU A 77 4.02 -15.21 3.11
CA GLU A 77 4.89 -15.86 4.10
C GLU A 77 4.36 -15.71 5.54
N HIS A 78 3.91 -14.50 5.90
CA HIS A 78 3.39 -14.20 7.22
C HIS A 78 2.12 -14.99 7.56
N PHE A 79 1.27 -15.25 6.56
CA PHE A 79 0.04 -16.03 6.71
C PHE A 79 0.19 -17.51 6.33
N GLY A 80 1.39 -17.95 5.93
CA GLY A 80 1.67 -19.35 5.57
C GLY A 80 0.97 -19.80 4.28
N LEU A 81 0.78 -18.88 3.33
CA LEU A 81 0.10 -19.12 2.05
C LEU A 81 1.13 -19.27 0.93
N ARG A 82 0.85 -20.13 -0.05
CA ARG A 82 1.66 -20.23 -1.28
C ARG A 82 1.25 -19.19 -2.32
N ASN A 83 -0.04 -18.86 -2.36
CA ASN A 83 -0.62 -17.88 -3.25
C ASN A 83 -1.94 -17.35 -2.67
N LEU A 84 -2.55 -16.38 -3.34
CA LEU A 84 -3.79 -15.75 -2.88
C LEU A 84 -5.03 -16.63 -3.05
N ASP A 85 -4.97 -17.69 -3.84
CA ASP A 85 -6.11 -18.59 -4.06
C ASP A 85 -6.36 -19.49 -2.86
N GLU A 86 -5.36 -19.69 -2.01
CA GLU A 86 -5.47 -20.37 -0.72
C GLU A 86 -6.19 -19.55 0.36
N LEU A 87 -6.50 -18.28 0.09
CA LEU A 87 -7.34 -17.50 0.99
C LEU A 87 -8.76 -18.12 1.07
N PRO A 88 -9.34 -18.25 2.27
CA PRO A 88 -10.69 -18.78 2.44
C PRO A 88 -11.70 -18.02 1.58
N ASN A 89 -12.53 -18.74 0.82
CA ASN A 89 -13.57 -18.15 -0.04
C ASN A 89 -13.05 -17.12 -1.06
N SER A 90 -11.77 -17.23 -1.46
CA SER A 90 -11.13 -16.32 -2.42
C SER A 90 -11.95 -16.16 -3.71
N GLU A 91 -12.41 -17.26 -4.30
CA GLU A 91 -13.21 -17.27 -5.54
C GLU A 91 -14.56 -16.55 -5.40
N GLU A 92 -15.30 -16.82 -4.33
CA GLU A 92 -16.63 -16.23 -4.12
C GLU A 92 -16.51 -14.74 -3.82
N LEU A 93 -15.58 -14.38 -2.94
CA LEU A 93 -15.42 -12.99 -2.55
C LEU A 93 -14.90 -12.14 -3.72
N LYS A 94 -13.98 -12.67 -4.56
CA LYS A 94 -13.43 -11.93 -5.71
C LYS A 94 -14.52 -11.52 -6.71
N ARG A 95 -15.58 -12.32 -6.83
CA ARG A 95 -16.71 -12.09 -7.76
C ARG A 95 -17.76 -11.13 -7.21
N ARG A 96 -17.75 -10.84 -5.91
CA ARG A 96 -18.73 -9.95 -5.29
C ARG A 96 -18.44 -8.49 -5.63
N GLU A 97 -19.42 -7.80 -6.19
CA GLU A 97 -19.32 -6.36 -6.41
C GLU A 97 -19.32 -5.61 -5.07
N LEU A 98 -18.35 -4.71 -4.93
CA LEU A 98 -18.22 -3.83 -3.78
C LEU A 98 -18.61 -2.40 -4.17
N PRO A 99 -19.05 -1.59 -3.20
CA PRO A 99 -19.23 -0.17 -3.44
C PRO A 99 -17.90 0.43 -3.92
N LYS A 100 -17.91 0.94 -5.14
CA LYS A 100 -16.77 1.66 -5.69
C LYS A 100 -16.85 3.11 -5.24
N ALA A 101 -15.72 3.72 -4.92
CA ALA A 101 -15.72 5.14 -4.65
C ALA A 101 -16.20 5.91 -5.89
N PRO A 102 -17.01 6.98 -5.72
CA PRO A 102 -17.31 7.86 -6.83
C PRO A 102 -16.00 8.43 -7.36
N VAL A 103 -15.79 8.32 -8.68
CA VAL A 103 -14.61 8.88 -9.34
C VAL A 103 -14.72 10.40 -9.19
N PRO A 104 -13.81 11.08 -8.48
CA PRO A 104 -13.84 12.53 -8.46
C PRO A 104 -13.58 13.01 -9.89
N GLU A 105 -14.56 13.70 -10.50
CA GLU A 105 -14.30 14.54 -11.65
C GLU A 105 -13.25 15.57 -11.21
N ALA A 106 -12.05 15.48 -11.78
CA ALA A 106 -10.90 16.22 -11.29
C ALA A 106 -11.13 17.74 -11.30
N PRO A 107 -10.92 18.45 -10.19
CA PRO A 107 -10.30 19.76 -10.26
C PRO A 107 -8.78 19.56 -10.42
N ALA A 108 -8.18 20.41 -11.25
CA ALA A 108 -6.80 20.32 -11.73
C ALA A 108 -5.74 20.01 -10.66
N ALA A 109 -4.76 19.21 -11.07
CA ALA A 109 -3.58 18.84 -10.30
C ALA A 109 -2.84 20.06 -9.72
N THR A 110 -2.52 20.01 -8.43
CA THR A 110 -1.26 20.54 -7.90
C THR A 110 -0.29 19.37 -7.77
N PRO A 111 0.75 19.26 -8.62
CA PRO A 111 1.85 18.36 -8.36
C PRO A 111 2.78 19.05 -7.36
N ASP A 112 2.75 18.60 -6.12
CA ASP A 112 3.86 18.88 -5.20
C ASP A 112 4.12 17.65 -4.33
N LEU A 113 5.40 17.50 -3.95
CA LEU A 113 5.99 16.46 -3.10
C LEU A 113 6.59 15.24 -3.83
N ALA A 114 7.76 15.46 -4.43
CA ALA A 114 8.90 14.57 -4.23
C ALA A 114 10.09 15.42 -3.74
N PRO A 115 10.72 15.13 -2.59
CA PRO A 115 11.96 15.79 -2.19
C PRO A 115 13.10 15.30 -3.11
N GLU A 116 13.70 16.22 -3.87
CA GLU A 116 15.02 15.97 -4.47
C GLU A 116 16.07 15.95 -3.36
N GLU A 117 16.62 14.77 -3.08
CA GLU A 117 17.89 14.67 -2.39
C GLU A 117 18.85 13.80 -3.21
N GLN A 118 20.05 14.35 -3.38
CA GLN A 118 21.32 13.68 -3.71
C GLN A 118 21.68 13.53 -5.20
N LYS A 119 22.30 14.59 -5.73
CA LYS A 119 23.56 14.49 -6.51
C LYS A 119 24.24 15.86 -6.68
N LYS A 120 24.99 16.32 -5.67
CA LYS A 120 26.09 17.28 -5.86
C LYS A 120 27.12 17.20 -4.72
N ALA A 121 27.87 16.11 -4.69
CA ALA A 121 29.04 15.96 -3.82
C ALA A 121 30.09 15.07 -4.50
N ALA A 122 30.55 15.49 -5.67
CA ALA A 122 31.80 15.06 -6.31
C ALA A 122 31.98 15.97 -7.53
N GLU A 123 33.21 16.42 -7.79
CA GLU A 123 33.61 17.26 -8.94
C GLU A 123 33.64 18.78 -8.71
N GLU A 124 34.41 19.21 -7.70
CA GLU A 124 35.03 20.55 -7.67
C GLU A 124 36.32 20.46 -6.82
N ALA A 125 37.24 19.60 -7.25
CA ALA A 125 38.57 19.46 -6.66
C ALA A 125 39.60 19.08 -7.74
N GLU A 126 39.55 19.74 -8.91
CA GLU A 126 40.61 19.61 -9.92
C GLU A 126 40.61 20.80 -10.90
N SER A 127 40.89 22.01 -10.42
CA SER A 127 41.35 23.09 -11.30
C SER A 127 42.38 24.03 -10.65
N SER A 128 43.14 23.52 -9.70
CA SER A 128 44.38 24.15 -9.21
C SER A 128 45.58 23.44 -9.81
N ALA A 129 45.76 23.57 -11.12
CA ALA A 129 47.00 23.24 -11.81
C ALA A 129 47.03 23.92 -13.18
N THR A 130 47.39 25.20 -13.20
CA THR A 130 48.32 25.84 -14.16
C THR A 130 48.59 27.26 -13.68
#